data_AF-A0A955KBI1-F1
#
_entry.id   AF-A0A955KBI1-F1
#
_cell.length_a   1.000
_cell.length_b   1.000
_cell.length_c   1.000
_cell.angle_alpha   90.00
_cell.angle_beta   90.00
_cell.angle_gamma   90.00
#
_symmetry.space_group_name_H-M   'P 1'
#
loop_
_entity.id
_entity.type
_entity.pdbx_description
1 polymer ?
#
loop_
_entity_poly.entity_id
_entity_poly.type
_entity_poly.pdbx_seq_one_letter_code
_entity_poly.pdbx_strand_id
1 'polypeptide(L)' 'MNFISQTPPIDLPMETLLLLVFYFILASYVIFTAIFYYHWTNYSTDTKVTGLTFFLYFATTLPLLAVMGVMTVII' A
#
# COMPACT_ATOMS: atom_id res chain seq x y z
N MET A 1 -33.70 -35.05 -8.54
CA MET A 1 -32.30 -35.21 -9.00
C MET A 1 -31.61 -33.89 -8.70
N ASN A 2 -30.87 -33.79 -7.60
CA ASN A 2 -30.24 -32.54 -7.17
C ASN A 2 -28.89 -32.40 -7.85
N PHE A 3 -28.83 -31.57 -8.90
CA PHE A 3 -27.58 -31.13 -9.50
C PHE A 3 -26.99 -30.04 -8.62
N ILE A 4 -26.22 -30.43 -7.61
CA ILE A 4 -25.37 -29.47 -6.90
C ILE A 4 -24.27 -29.11 -7.91
N SER A 5 -24.41 -27.95 -8.54
CA SER A 5 -23.39 -27.41 -9.45
C SER A 5 -22.10 -27.21 -8.66
N GLN A 6 -21.12 -28.09 -8.86
CA GLN A 6 -19.77 -27.86 -8.35
C GLN A 6 -19.22 -26.64 -9.09
N THR A 7 -19.03 -25.54 -8.38
CA THR A 7 -18.28 -24.40 -8.92
C THR A 7 -16.85 -24.87 -9.15
N PRO A 8 -16.26 -24.61 -10.33
CA PRO A 8 -14.88 -24.98 -10.58
C PRO A 8 -13.97 -24.31 -9.52
N PRO A 9 -12.89 -24.98 -9.10
CA PRO A 9 -11.93 -24.38 -8.19
C PRO A 9 -11.35 -23.11 -8.83
N ILE A 10 -11.28 -22.04 -8.04
CA ILE A 10 -10.64 -20.80 -8.44
C ILE A 10 -9.13 -21.06 -8.48
N ASP A 11 -8.58 -21.14 -9.69
CA ASP A 11 -7.14 -21.22 -9.93
C ASP A 11 -6.65 -19.81 -10.32
N LEU A 12 -6.11 -19.07 -9.35
CA LEU A 12 -5.53 -17.75 -9.59
C LEU A 12 -4.03 -17.90 -9.82
N PRO A 13 -3.52 -17.44 -10.97
CA PRO A 13 -2.09 -17.36 -11.20
C PRO A 13 -1.42 -16.57 -10.07
N MET A 14 -0.27 -17.05 -9.59
CA MET A 14 0.50 -16.36 -8.55
C MET A 14 0.82 -14.92 -8.95
N GLU A 15 1.11 -14.68 -10.23
CA GLU A 15 1.35 -13.35 -10.79
C GLU A 15 0.16 -12.40 -10.59
N THR A 16 -1.07 -12.87 -10.82
CA THR A 16 -2.30 -12.09 -10.59
C THR A 16 -2.45 -11.70 -9.13
N LEU A 17 -2.13 -12.62 -8.20
CA LEU A 17 -2.17 -12.34 -6.78
C LEU A 17 -1.10 -11.30 -6.38
N LEU A 18 0.11 -11.42 -6.90
CA LEU A 18 1.20 -10.46 -6.64
C LEU A 18 0.85 -9.06 -7.17
N LEU A 19 0.29 -8.97 -8.37
CA LEU A 19 -0.17 -7.71 -8.96
C LEU A 19 -1.28 -7.06 -8.11
N LEU A 20 -2.22 -7.87 -7.60
CA LEU A 20 -3.28 -7.38 -6.73
C LEU A 20 -2.71 -6.81 -5.42
N VAL A 21 -1.78 -7.52 -4.80
CA VAL A 21 -1.07 -7.04 -3.59
C VAL A 21 -0.29 -5.75 -3.89
N PHE A 22 0.38 -5.68 -5.04
CA PHE A 22 1.10 -4.47 -5.46
C PHE A 22 0.17 -3.26 -5.51
N TYR A 23 -1.03 -3.39 -6.11
CA TYR A 23 -1.99 -2.29 -6.17
C TYR A 23 -2.53 -1.89 -4.80
N PHE A 24 -2.73 -2.81 -3.86
CA PHE A 24 -3.13 -2.46 -2.49
C PHE A 24 -2.03 -1.68 -1.76
N ILE A 25 -0.77 -2.05 -1.94
CA ILE A 25 0.38 -1.33 -1.36
C ILE A 25 0.49 0.06 -2.00
N LEU A 26 0.33 0.17 -3.32
CA LEU A 26 0.32 1.44 -4.03
C LEU A 26 -0.80 2.36 -3.55
N ALA A 27 -2.03 1.85 -3.41
CA ALA A 27 -3.16 2.60 -2.89
C ALA A 27 -2.88 3.13 -1.47
N SER A 28 -2.30 2.28 -0.61
CA SER A 28 -1.90 2.65 0.74
C SER A 28 -0.85 3.78 0.72
N TYR A 29 0.18 3.65 -0.13
CA TYR A 29 1.21 4.67 -0.31
C TYR A 29 0.61 6.02 -0.74
N VAL A 30 -0.33 6.03 -1.69
CA VAL A 30 -1.02 7.25 -2.14
C VAL A 30 -1.78 7.92 -0.99
N ILE A 31 -2.55 7.13 -0.21
CA ILE A 31 -3.30 7.65 0.94
C ILE A 31 -2.36 8.26 1.98
N PHE A 32 -1.29 7.56 2.37
CA PHE A 32 -0.32 8.09 3.32
C PHE A 32 0.35 9.35 2.81
N THR A 33 0.68 9.41 1.52
CA THR A 33 1.26 10.61 0.90
C THR A 33 0.32 11.81 0.99
N ALA A 34 -0.98 11.62 0.72
CA ALA A 34 -1.98 12.67 0.87
C ALA A 34 -2.12 13.16 2.32
N ILE A 35 -2.12 12.24 3.29
CA ILE A 35 -2.16 12.56 4.73
C ILE A 35 -0.92 13.37 5.13
N PHE A 36 0.27 12.96 4.70
CA PHE A 36 1.50 13.68 4.97
C PHE A 36 1.51 15.07 4.36
N TYR A 37 1.06 15.19 3.11
CA TYR A 37 0.96 16.49 2.44
C TYR A 37 0.02 17.44 3.20
N TYR A 38 -1.14 16.93 3.65
CA TYR A 38 -2.06 17.72 4.48
C TYR A 38 -1.40 18.17 5.79
N HIS A 39 -0.70 17.27 6.48
CA HIS A 39 -0.05 17.61 7.74
C HIS A 39 1.09 18.61 7.57
N TRP A 40 1.90 18.43 6.53
CA TRP A 40 2.96 19.36 6.18
C TRP A 40 2.42 20.75 5.89
N THR A 41 1.35 20.85 5.10
CA THR A 41 0.80 22.14 4.70
C THR A 41 0.15 22.89 5.86
N ASN A 42 -0.56 22.18 6.76
CA ASN A 42 -1.37 22.81 7.81
C ASN A 42 -0.64 22.94 9.16
N TYR A 43 0.35 22.10 9.44
CA TYR A 43 0.97 22.00 10.76
C TYR A 43 2.51 22.06 10.76
N SER A 44 3.15 22.40 9.63
CA SER A 44 4.62 22.51 9.54
C SER A 44 5.24 23.57 10.46
N THR A 45 4.46 24.49 11.00
CA THR A 45 4.93 25.49 11.97
C THR A 45 5.07 24.95 13.39
N ASP A 46 4.44 23.82 13.71
CA ASP A 46 4.60 23.15 15.00
C ASP A 46 5.73 22.11 14.91
N THR A 47 6.81 22.32 15.69
CA THR A 47 7.97 21.45 15.69
C THR A 47 7.66 20.02 16.16
N LYS A 48 6.73 19.84 17.11
CA LYS A 48 6.35 18.51 17.62
C LYS A 48 5.58 17.74 16.55
N VAL A 49 4.61 18.38 15.91
CA VAL A 49 3.82 17.76 14.83
C VAL A 49 4.71 17.44 13.63
N THR A 50 5.62 18.34 13.28
CA THR A 50 6.58 18.15 12.20
C THR A 50 7.51 16.95 12.47
N GLY A 51 8.05 16.83 13.69
CA GLY A 51 8.88 15.70 14.08
C GLY A 51 8.15 14.35 13.98
N LEU A 52 6.91 14.30 14.46
CA LEU A 52 6.07 13.10 14.33
C LEU A 52 5.76 12.77 12.86
N THR A 53 5.46 13.79 12.05
CA THR A 53 5.19 13.65 10.61
C THR A 53 6.38 13.02 9.89
N PHE A 54 7.61 13.49 10.18
CA PHE A 54 8.83 12.89 9.63
C PHE A 54 9.02 11.45 10.10
N PHE A 55 8.89 11.17 11.39
CA PHE A 55 9.03 9.80 11.91
C PHE A 55 8.06 8.84 11.21
N LEU A 56 6.79 9.22 11.10
CA LEU A 56 5.77 8.43 10.42
C LEU A 56 6.09 8.26 8.93
N TYR A 57 6.59 9.30 8.26
CA TYR A 57 7.00 9.21 6.85
C TYR A 57 8.11 8.16 6.67
N PHE A 58 9.16 8.22 7.49
CA PHE A 58 10.25 7.23 7.44
C PHE A 58 9.77 5.83 7.80
N ALA A 59 8.87 5.70 8.77
CA ALA A 59 8.36 4.40 9.24
C ALA A 59 7.33 3.75 8.31
N THR A 60 6.67 4.51 7.43
CA THR A 60 5.59 3.99 6.56
C THR A 60 5.94 4.10 5.07
N THR A 61 6.26 5.30 4.60
CA THR A 61 6.49 5.58 3.19
C THR A 61 7.71 4.85 2.65
N LEU A 62 8.83 4.85 3.37
CA LEU A 62 10.05 4.16 2.91
C LEU A 62 9.86 2.63 2.83
N PRO A 63 9.31 1.94 3.84
CA PRO A 63 8.99 0.51 3.70
C PRO A 63 8.05 0.21 2.55
N LEU A 64 6.99 1.00 2.35
CA LEU A 64 6.06 0.80 1.23
C LEU A 64 6.77 0.93 -0.12
N LEU A 65 7.60 1.96 -0.29
CA LEU A 65 8.42 2.15 -1.50
C LEU A 65 9.41 1.00 -1.72
N ALA A 66 10.07 0.53 -0.65
CA ALA A 66 11.02 -0.58 -0.74
C ALA A 66 10.32 -1.87 -1.19
N VAL A 67 9.18 -2.20 -0.59
CA VAL A 67 8.40 -3.38 -0.97
C VAL A 67 7.90 -3.27 -2.41
N MET A 68 7.32 -2.13 -2.82
CA MET A 68 6.89 -1.93 -4.21
C MET A 68 8.06 -2.02 -5.19
N GLY A 69 9.23 -1.46 -4.85
CA GLY A 69 10.43 -1.53 -5.67
C GLY A 69 10.89 -2.97 -5.87
N VAL A 70 10.93 -3.78 -4.81
CA VAL A 70 11.25 -5.22 -4.90
C VAL A 70 10.21 -5.96 -5.74
N MET A 71 8.92 -5.70 -5.52
CA MET A 71 7.84 -6.35 -6.28
C MET A 71 7.92 -6.02 -7.78
N THR A 72 8.26 -4.79 -8.15
CA THR A 72 8.40 -4.36 -9.55
C THR A 72 9.51 -5.11 -10.29
N VAL A 73 10.50 -5.66 -9.58
CA VAL A 73 11.58 -6.47 -10.18
C VAL A 73 11.19 -7.95 -10.29
N ILE A 74 10.25 -8.40 -9.47
CA ILE A 74 9.82 -9.81 -9.40
C ILE A 74 8.65 -10.11 -10.36
N ILE A 75 7.73 -9.15 -10.51
CA ILE A 75 6.58 -9.21 -11.43
C ILE A 75 7.05 -8.83 -12.83
#